data_AF-A0A6A3HU80-F1
#
_entry.id   AF-A0A6A3HU80-F1
#
_cell.length_a   1.000
_cell.length_b   1.000
_cell.length_c   1.000
_cell.angle_alpha   90.00
_cell.angle_beta   90.00
_cell.angle_gamma   90.00
#
_symmetry.space_group_name_H-M   'P 1'
#
loop_
_entity.id
_entity.type
_entity.pdbx_description
1 polymer ?
#
loop_
_entity_poly.entity_id
_entity_poly.type
_entity_poly.pdbx_seq_one_letter_code
_entity_poly.pdbx_strand_id
1 'polypeptide(L)' 'MSSKVELNKNGRPVNWHGQCWTYYKRMMEFGFADKDVLEYATGKETLASSADDAAKKKFADAQMKVEHLIMASVTGLVSS' A
#
# COMPACT_ATOMS: atom_id res chain seq x y z
N MET A 1 -15.74 6.71 -5.36
CA MET A 1 -16.05 6.76 -3.92
C MET A 1 -14.73 6.97 -3.20
N SER A 2 -14.57 8.06 -2.43
CA SER A 2 -13.37 8.23 -1.60
C SER A 2 -13.58 7.41 -0.33
N SER A 3 -13.14 6.14 -0.37
CA SER A 3 -13.17 5.23 0.77
C SER A 3 -12.07 5.64 1.75
N LYS A 4 -12.21 6.83 2.36
CA LYS A 4 -11.20 7.33 3.29
C LYS A 4 -11.23 6.42 4.52
N VAL A 5 -10.16 5.63 4.70
CA VAL A 5 -9.98 4.79 5.87
C VAL A 5 -9.87 5.69 7.10
N GLU A 6 -10.80 5.56 8.04
CA GLU A 6 -10.73 6.28 9.32
C GLU A 6 -9.64 5.67 10.19
N LEU A 7 -8.77 6.50 10.78
CA LEU A 7 -7.69 6.08 11.67
C LEU A 7 -7.96 6.60 13.09
N ASN A 8 -7.67 5.77 14.10
CA ASN A 8 -7.72 6.20 15.51
C ASN A 8 -6.48 7.04 15.88
N LYS A 9 -6.43 7.53 17.12
CA LYS A 9 -5.32 8.36 17.66
C LYS A 9 -3.92 7.73 17.56
N ASN A 10 -3.84 6.41 17.36
CA ASN A 10 -2.58 5.66 17.23
C ASN A 10 -2.25 5.33 15.76
N GLY A 11 -3.00 5.86 14.79
CA GLY A 11 -2.80 5.58 13.37
C GLY A 11 -3.23 4.18 12.93
N ARG A 12 -4.06 3.49 13.71
CA ARG A 12 -4.65 2.18 13.34
C ARG A 12 -6.05 2.40 12.73
N PRO A 13 -6.43 1.67 11.67
CA PRO A 13 -7.79 1.75 11.13
C PRO A 13 -8.87 1.47 12.18
N VAL A 14 -9.87 2.35 12.23
CA VAL A 14 -11.13 2.10 12.94
C VAL A 14 -11.77 0.86 12.29
N ASN A 15 -12.20 -0.10 13.10
CA ASN A 15 -12.68 -1.43 12.66
C ASN A 15 -11.62 -2.41 12.10
N TRP A 16 -10.32 -2.24 12.39
CA TRP A 16 -9.33 -3.29 12.08
C TRP A 16 -9.56 -4.56 12.92
N HIS A 17 -9.89 -5.66 12.25
CA HIS A 17 -10.16 -6.98 12.86
C HIS A 17 -8.94 -7.90 12.98
N GLY A 18 -7.77 -7.54 12.42
CA GLY A 18 -6.56 -8.35 12.53
C GLY A 18 -5.92 -8.31 13.93
N GLN A 19 -5.18 -9.36 14.29
CA GLN A 19 -4.62 -9.54 15.64
C GLN A 19 -3.61 -8.46 16.05
N CYS A 20 -2.75 -7.98 15.14
CA CYS A 20 -1.74 -6.96 15.45
C CYS A 20 -1.46 -6.04 14.24
N TRP A 21 -1.89 -4.77 14.32
CA TRP A 21 -1.70 -3.77 13.26
C TRP A 21 -0.22 -3.48 12.98
N THR A 22 0.60 -3.35 14.03
CA THR A 22 2.04 -3.10 13.90
C THR A 22 2.74 -4.24 13.16
N TYR A 23 2.39 -5.48 13.48
CA TYR A 23 2.93 -6.65 12.80
C TYR A 23 2.52 -6.68 11.33
N TYR A 24 1.23 -6.48 11.03
CA TYR A 24 0.74 -6.39 9.66
C TYR A 24 1.49 -5.33 8.85
N LYS A 25 1.64 -4.12 9.40
CA LYS A 25 2.37 -3.04 8.71
C LYS A 25 3.80 -3.45 8.36
N ARG A 26 4.52 -4.08 9.30
CA ARG A 26 5.90 -4.52 9.08
C ARG A 26 6.01 -5.63 8.04
N MET A 27 5.07 -6.57 8.02
CA MET A 27 5.00 -7.60 6.98
C MET A 27 4.73 -7.00 5.59
N MET A 28 3.83 -6.03 5.52
CA MET A 28 3.55 -5.31 4.27
C MET A 28 4.76 -4.48 3.81
N GLU A 29 5.48 -3.82 4.71
CA GLU A 29 6.72 -3.10 4.39
C GLU A 29 7.76 -4.03 3.74
N PHE A 30 7.92 -5.27 4.24
CA PHE A 30 8.78 -6.26 3.59
C PHE A 30 8.26 -6.68 2.21
N GLY A 31 6.95 -6.93 2.07
CA GLY A 31 6.35 -7.26 0.77
C GLY A 31 6.50 -6.14 -0.26
N PHE A 32 6.39 -4.88 0.16
CA PHE A 32 6.62 -3.74 -0.72
C PHE A 32 8.10 -3.59 -1.08
N ALA A 33 9.01 -3.82 -0.14
CA ALA A 33 10.45 -3.78 -0.41
C ALA A 33 10.87 -4.87 -1.41
N ASP A 34 10.36 -6.10 -1.26
CA ASP A 34 10.60 -7.21 -2.21
C ASP A 34 10.13 -6.89 -3.64
N LYS A 35 9.08 -6.09 -3.77
CA LYS A 35 8.53 -5.66 -5.07
C LYS A 35 9.04 -4.31 -5.56
N ASP A 36 9.99 -3.70 -4.85
CA ASP A 36 10.55 -2.36 -5.15
C ASP A 36 9.47 -1.26 -5.23
N VAL A 37 8.47 -1.34 -4.35
CA VAL A 37 7.36 -0.36 -4.28
C VAL A 37 7.19 0.32 -2.92
N LEU A 38 8.14 0.12 -1.99
CA LEU A 38 8.06 0.68 -0.63
C LEU A 38 8.04 2.21 -0.62
N GLU A 39 8.84 2.87 -1.46
CA GLU A 39 8.90 4.34 -1.51
C GLU A 39 7.59 4.95 -2.01
N TYR A 40 6.91 4.28 -2.95
CA TYR A 40 5.56 4.65 -3.38
C TYR A 40 4.52 4.42 -2.27
N ALA A 41 4.57 3.27 -1.59
CA ALA A 41 3.62 2.92 -0.53
C ALA A 41 3.72 3.85 0.70
N THR A 42 4.93 4.34 0.99
CA THR A 42 5.19 5.29 2.08
C THR A 42 4.97 6.74 1.68
N GLY A 43 4.68 7.01 0.39
CA GLY A 43 4.51 8.35 -0.15
C GLY A 43 5.81 9.15 -0.25
N LYS A 44 6.97 8.50 -0.13
CA LYS A 44 8.28 9.12 -0.35
C LYS A 44 8.50 9.41 -1.83
N GLU A 45 8.12 8.48 -2.70
CA GLU A 45 8.07 8.72 -4.15
C GLU A 45 6.66 9.20 -4.53
N THR A 46 6.59 10.37 -5.18
CA THR A 46 5.34 11.03 -5.57
C THR A 46 5.40 11.44 -7.02
N LEU A 47 4.24 11.53 -7.66
CA LEU A 47 4.14 11.96 -9.05
C LEU A 47 4.19 13.49 -9.14
N ALA A 48 5.24 14.02 -9.77
CA ALA A 48 5.35 15.45 -10.03
C ALA A 48 4.25 15.93 -10.99
N SER A 49 3.76 17.15 -10.79
CA SER A 49 2.71 17.74 -11.63
C SER A 49 3.11 17.88 -13.10
N SER A 50 4.41 18.01 -13.37
CA SER A 50 5.01 18.11 -14.71
C SER A 50 5.56 16.78 -15.24
N ALA A 51 5.21 15.65 -14.62
CA ALA A 51 5.70 14.34 -15.03
C ALA A 51 5.32 14.04 -16.49
N ASP A 52 6.24 13.42 -17.23
CA ASP A 52 5.97 12.90 -18.56
C ASP A 52 5.12 11.61 -18.49
N ASP A 53 4.67 11.14 -19.64
CA ASP A 53 3.77 9.98 -19.71
C ASP A 53 4.45 8.68 -19.28
N ALA A 54 5.78 8.57 -19.43
CA ALA A 54 6.54 7.42 -18.96
C ALA A 54 6.57 7.36 -17.42
N ALA A 55 6.84 8.49 -16.78
CA ALA A 55 6.81 8.63 -15.33
C ALA A 55 5.41 8.41 -14.75
N LYS A 56 4.36 8.95 -15.39
CA LYS A 56 2.96 8.68 -15.02
C LYS A 56 2.64 7.19 -15.07
N LYS A 57 3.05 6.51 -16.15
CA LYS A 57 2.83 5.07 -16.30
C LYS A 57 3.56 4.27 -15.23
N LYS A 58 4.85 4.55 -15.00
CA LYS A 58 5.64 3.89 -13.95
C LYS A 58 4.99 4.06 -12.57
N PHE A 59 4.55 5.26 -12.25
CA PHE A 59 3.88 5.55 -10.98
C PHE A 59 2.56 4.79 -10.86
N ALA A 60 1.73 4.77 -11.90
CA ALA A 60 0.48 4.01 -11.91
C ALA A 60 0.70 2.50 -11.74
N ASP A 61 1.70 1.93 -12.43
CA ASP A 61 2.06 0.51 -12.31
C ASP A 61 2.54 0.17 -10.89
N ALA A 62 3.32 1.07 -10.25
CA ALA A 62 3.75 0.91 -8.87
C ALA A 62 2.58 0.98 -7.89
N GLN A 63 1.66 1.94 -8.05
CA GLN A 63 0.44 2.05 -7.23
C GLN A 63 -0.42 0.78 -7.34
N MET A 64 -0.60 0.25 -8.56
CA MET A 64 -1.36 -0.99 -8.78
C MET A 64 -0.72 -2.19 -8.07
N LYS A 65 0.61 -2.30 -8.06
CA LYS A 65 1.32 -3.35 -7.30
C LYS A 65 1.10 -3.21 -5.79
N VAL A 66 1.15 -1.99 -5.26
CA VAL A 66 0.87 -1.71 -3.84
C VAL A 66 -0.55 -2.17 -3.49
N GLU A 67 -1.54 -1.77 -4.29
CA GLU A 67 -2.94 -2.16 -4.10
C GLU A 67 -3.14 -3.68 -4.16
N HIS A 68 -2.54 -4.35 -5.15
CA HIS A 68 -2.60 -5.81 -5.27
C HIS A 68 -2.01 -6.53 -4.06
N LEU A 69 -0.85 -6.09 -3.56
CA LEU A 69 -0.23 -6.69 -2.37
C LEU A 69 -1.13 -6.53 -1.13
N ILE A 70 -1.72 -5.35 -0.94
CA ILE A 70 -2.67 -5.10 0.16
C ILE A 70 -3.88 -6.01 0.00
N MET A 71 -4.52 -6.05 -1.17
CA MET A 71 -5.70 -6.88 -1.40
C MET A 71 -5.42 -8.38 -1.20
N ALA A 72 -4.30 -8.88 -1.72
CA ALA A 72 -3.90 -10.29 -1.53
C ALA A 72 -3.74 -10.64 -0.04
N SER A 73 -3.16 -9.74 0.75
CA SER A 73 -2.97 -9.94 2.19
C SER A 73 -4.29 -10.00 2.99
N VAL A 74 -5.34 -9.31 2.53
CA VAL A 74 -6.62 -9.19 3.25
C VAL A 74 -7.63 -10.25 2.80
N THR A 75 -7.57 -10.66 1.53
CA THR A 75 -8.51 -11.65 0.96
C THR A 75 -8.11 -13.10 1.19
N GLY A 76 -6.93 -13.36 1.74
CA GLY A 76 -6.41 -14.71 1.92
C GLY A 76 -6.00 -15.40 0.62
N LEU A 77 -5.95 -14.66 -0.51
CA LEU A 77 -5.39 -15.10 -1.79
C LEU A 77 -3.85 -15.11 -1.73
N VAL A 78 -3.32 -15.89 -0.79
CA VAL A 78 -1.98 -16.46 -0.92
C VAL A 78 -2.25 -17.87 -1.40
N SER A 79 -2.09 -18.10 -2.71
CA SER A 79 -2.27 -19.42 -3.30
C SER A 79 -1.47 -20.46 -2.51
N SER A 80 -2.19 -21.38 -1.87
CA SER A 80 -1.68 -22.69 -1.46
C SER A 80 -1.26 -23.51 -2.67
#